data_AF-A0A370GUF2-F1
#
_entry.id   AF-A0A370GUF2-F1
#
_cell.length_a   1.000
_cell.length_b   1.000
_cell.length_c   1.000
_cell.angle_alpha   90.00
_cell.angle_beta   90.00
_cell.angle_gamma   90.00
#
_symmetry.space_group_name_H-M   'P 1'
#
loop_
_entity.id
_entity.type
_entity.pdbx_description
1 polymer ?
#
loop_
_entity_poly.entity_id
_entity_poly.type
_entity_poly.pdbx_seq_one_letter_code
_entity_poly.pdbx_strand_id
1 'polypeptide(L)'
;MIQGNYQFYKKLIYFLNRLKLVFYQYDDEGFSVEEKEYIGKIKRVNPYGLFVLIFGGISFAFGPRFVFFPMLTLTIAILTIGNIDKEKEDNPWTFILGIILSFIGLYMYIAGAGHNLTL
;
A
#
# COMPACT_ATOMS: atom_id res chain seq x y z
N MET A 1 -25.68 10.01 5.21
CA MET A 1 -24.24 10.13 4.87
C MET A 1 -23.38 8.93 5.31
N ILE A 2 -23.77 8.17 6.34
CA ILE A 2 -22.99 7.04 6.90
C ILE A 2 -23.00 5.76 6.03
N GLN A 3 -24.09 5.50 5.29
CA GLN A 3 -24.21 4.28 4.47
C GLN A 3 -23.26 4.22 3.25
N GLY A 4 -22.92 5.37 2.65
CA GLY A 4 -22.06 5.42 1.46
C GLY A 4 -20.62 4.98 1.74
N ASN A 5 -20.04 5.44 2.85
CA ASN A 5 -18.67 5.08 3.26
C ASN A 5 -18.54 3.59 3.59
N TYR A 6 -19.57 2.98 4.18
CA TYR A 6 -19.54 1.55 4.52
C TYR A 6 -19.53 0.65 3.27
N GLN A 7 -20.30 1.01 2.23
CA GLN A 7 -20.33 0.26 0.97
C GLN A 7 -19.00 0.40 0.19
N PHE A 8 -18.42 1.60 0.18
CA PHE A 8 -17.11 1.82 -0.43
C PHE A 8 -16.02 1.01 0.28
N TYR A 9 -15.97 1.05 1.62
CA TYR A 9 -15.02 0.26 2.40
C TYR A 9 -15.12 -1.24 2.09
N LYS A 10 -16.33 -1.80 2.07
CA LYS A 10 -16.53 -3.21 1.71
C LYS A 10 -16.01 -3.54 0.32
N LYS A 11 -16.27 -2.69 -0.68
CA LYS A 11 -15.75 -2.88 -2.04
C LYS A 11 -14.23 -2.82 -2.09
N LEU A 12 -13.62 -1.88 -1.36
CA LEU A 12 -12.17 -1.74 -1.26
C LEU A 12 -11.54 -2.99 -0.63
N ILE A 13 -12.04 -3.44 0.53
CA ILE A 13 -11.56 -4.66 1.20
C ILE A 13 -11.74 -5.88 0.30
N TYR A 14 -12.90 -6.03 -0.34
CA TYR A 14 -13.14 -7.13 -1.29
C TYR A 14 -12.15 -7.12 -2.46
N PHE A 15 -11.87 -5.95 -3.04
CA PHE A 15 -10.89 -5.79 -4.12
C PHE A 15 -9.47 -6.16 -3.65
N LEU A 16 -9.03 -5.64 -2.51
CA LEU A 16 -7.70 -5.90 -1.95
C LEU A 16 -7.52 -7.38 -1.57
N ASN A 17 -8.56 -8.03 -1.05
CA ASN A 17 -8.56 -9.47 -0.79
C ASN A 17 -8.47 -10.30 -2.09
N ARG A 18 -9.11 -9.85 -3.18
CA ARG A 18 -8.96 -10.51 -4.48
C ARG A 18 -7.54 -10.36 -5.03
N LEU A 19 -6.95 -9.17 -4.89
CA LEU A 19 -5.54 -8.98 -5.23
C LEU A 19 -4.63 -9.89 -4.41
N LYS A 20 -4.95 -10.12 -3.13
CA LYS A 20 -4.24 -11.10 -2.29
C LYS A 20 -4.18 -12.47 -2.97
N LEU A 21 -5.29 -12.98 -3.49
CA LEU A 21 -5.32 -14.28 -4.18
C LEU A 21 -4.40 -14.30 -5.42
N VAL A 22 -4.40 -13.23 -6.21
CA VAL A 22 -3.55 -13.11 -7.41
C VAL A 22 -2.06 -13.06 -7.04
N PHE A 23 -1.68 -12.23 -6.07
CA PHE A 23 -0.30 -12.13 -5.62
C PHE A 23 0.20 -13.38 -4.86
N TYR A 24 -0.71 -14.20 -4.35
CA TYR A 24 -0.38 -15.43 -3.64
C TYR A 24 -0.33 -16.67 -4.55
N GLN A 25 -0.91 -16.62 -5.75
CA GLN A 25 -0.74 -17.64 -6.78
C GLN A 25 0.69 -17.58 -7.29
N TYR A 26 1.52 -18.49 -6.78
CA TYR A 26 2.87 -18.73 -7.25
C TYR A 26 2.92 -20.16 -7.77
N ASP A 27 3.33 -20.33 -9.02
CA ASP A 27 3.53 -21.64 -9.63
C ASP A 27 4.92 -22.15 -9.22
N ASP A 28 4.94 -23.26 -8.48
CA ASP A 28 6.15 -23.84 -7.91
C ASP A 28 6.65 -25.07 -8.69
N GLU A 29 6.02 -25.41 -9.82
CA GLU A 29 6.33 -26.63 -10.59
C GLU A 29 7.76 -26.65 -11.18
N GLY A 30 8.44 -25.50 -11.22
CA GLY A 30 9.81 -25.36 -11.73
C GLY A 30 10.94 -25.24 -10.70
N PHE A 31 10.64 -25.19 -9.39
CA PHE A 31 11.65 -24.94 -8.35
C PHE A 31 12.16 -26.22 -7.67
N SER A 32 13.45 -26.26 -7.37
CA SER A 32 14.03 -27.28 -6.50
C SER A 32 13.50 -27.18 -5.07
N VAL A 33 13.65 -28.25 -4.28
CA VAL A 33 13.18 -28.30 -2.89
C VAL A 33 13.81 -27.18 -2.04
N GLU A 34 15.10 -26.93 -2.23
CA GLU A 34 15.86 -25.90 -1.51
C GLU A 34 15.36 -24.49 -1.85
N GLU A 35 15.03 -24.23 -3.12
CA GLU A 35 14.48 -22.95 -3.56
C GLU A 35 13.08 -22.72 -2.97
N LYS A 36 12.22 -23.75 -2.97
CA LYS A 36 10.89 -23.67 -2.35
C LYS A 36 11.00 -23.37 -0.85
N GLU A 37 11.93 -23.99 -0.16
CA GLU A 37 12.16 -23.77 1.26
C GLU A 37 12.72 -22.36 1.55
N TYR A 38 13.61 -21.85 0.69
CA TYR A 38 14.11 -20.49 0.77
C TYR A 38 13.02 -19.44 0.51
N ILE A 39 12.25 -19.60 -0.57
CA ILE A 39 11.15 -18.70 -0.93
C ILE A 39 10.05 -18.72 0.14
N GLY A 40 9.76 -19.88 0.71
CA GLY A 40 8.81 -20.03 1.83
C GLY A 40 9.21 -19.26 3.10
N LYS A 41 10.51 -18.95 3.28
CA LYS A 41 11.01 -18.13 4.40
C LYS A 41 10.82 -16.62 4.16
N ILE A 42 10.59 -16.20 2.91
CA ILE A 42 10.39 -14.79 2.57
C ILE A 42 8.94 -14.41 2.91
N LYS A 43 8.77 -13.39 3.77
CA LYS A 43 7.44 -12.84 4.07
C LYS A 43 6.79 -12.31 2.79
N ARG A 44 5.55 -12.73 2.55
CA ARG A 44 4.81 -12.34 1.34
C ARG A 44 4.49 -10.85 1.36
N VAL A 45 4.36 -10.27 0.17
CA VAL A 45 3.97 -8.87 0.03
C VAL A 45 2.50 -8.74 0.38
N ASN A 46 2.20 -7.86 1.34
CA ASN A 46 0.83 -7.53 1.70
C ASN A 46 0.21 -6.62 0.62
N PRO A 47 -0.93 -6.96 0.00
CA PRO A 47 -1.62 -6.13 -0.99
C PRO A 47 -2.04 -4.75 -0.46
N TYR A 48 -2.44 -4.66 0.81
CA TYR A 48 -2.72 -3.39 1.49
C TYR A 48 -1.44 -2.55 1.57
N GLY A 49 -0.31 -3.18 1.91
CA GLY A 49 1.02 -2.56 1.93
C GLY A 49 1.45 -2.04 0.57
N LEU A 50 1.29 -2.85 -0.47
CA LEU A 50 1.60 -2.46 -1.84
C LEU A 50 0.70 -1.32 -2.33
N PHE A 51 -0.59 -1.36 -2.01
CA PHE A 51 -1.52 -0.30 -2.37
C PHE A 51 -1.13 1.02 -1.72
N VAL A 52 -0.87 1.02 -0.41
CA VAL A 52 -0.42 2.21 0.32
C VAL A 52 0.94 2.69 -0.20
N LEU A 53 1.83 1.80 -0.63
CA LEU A 53 3.10 2.17 -1.25
C LEU A 53 2.91 2.93 -2.58
N ILE A 54 2.09 2.41 -3.48
CA ILE A 54 1.81 3.04 -4.78
C ILE A 54 1.20 4.43 -4.58
N PHE A 55 0.18 4.52 -3.73
CA PHE A 55 -0.47 5.78 -3.43
C PHE A 55 0.44 6.74 -2.64
N GLY A 56 1.34 6.21 -1.82
CA GLY A 56 2.41 6.97 -1.17
C GLY A 56 3.38 7.58 -2.17
N GLY A 57 3.77 6.83 -3.21
CA GLY A 57 4.58 7.36 -4.31
C GLY A 57 3.86 8.47 -5.09
N ILE A 58 2.57 8.29 -5.37
CA ILE A 58 1.72 9.34 -6.00
C ILE A 58 1.66 10.57 -5.08
N SER A 59 1.45 10.37 -3.77
CA SER A 59 1.45 11.45 -2.78
C SER A 59 2.78 12.18 -2.73
N PHE A 60 3.91 11.49 -2.80
CA PHE A 60 5.23 12.11 -2.83
C PHE A 60 5.41 12.96 -4.09
N ALA A 61 5.15 12.39 -5.27
CA ALA A 61 5.35 13.06 -6.54
C ALA A 61 4.41 14.26 -6.75
N PHE A 62 3.12 14.09 -6.44
CA PHE A 62 2.08 15.07 -6.80
C PHE A 62 1.46 15.78 -5.60
N GLY A 63 1.65 15.27 -4.38
CA GLY A 63 1.15 15.87 -3.15
C GLY A 63 1.61 17.31 -2.89
N PRO A 64 2.84 17.72 -3.25
CA PRO A 64 3.26 19.11 -3.14
C PRO A 64 2.38 20.10 -3.91
N ARG A 65 1.72 19.64 -4.99
CA ARG A 65 0.77 20.44 -5.78
C ARG A 65 -0.68 20.15 -5.41
N PHE A 66 -0.98 18.90 -5.08
CA PHE A 66 -2.33 18.40 -4.82
C PHE A 66 -2.37 17.68 -3.46
N VAL A 67 -2.54 18.45 -2.38
CA VAL A 67 -2.59 17.96 -0.99
C VAL A 67 -3.62 16.84 -0.75
N PHE A 68 -4.64 16.76 -1.62
CA PHE A 68 -5.63 15.70 -1.60
C PHE A 68 -5.02 14.29 -1.67
N PHE A 69 -3.96 14.06 -2.47
CA PHE A 69 -3.34 12.74 -2.58
C PHE A 69 -2.71 12.28 -1.25
N PRO A 70 -1.82 13.05 -0.59
CA PRO A 70 -1.33 12.71 0.74
C PRO A 70 -2.41 12.43 1.77
N MET A 71 -3.45 13.27 1.82
CA MET A 71 -4.54 13.12 2.79
C MET A 71 -5.36 11.84 2.54
N LEU A 72 -5.67 11.55 1.27
CA LEU A 72 -6.38 10.33 0.90
C LEU A 72 -5.55 9.08 1.24
N THR A 73 -4.26 9.07 0.88
CA THR A 73 -3.36 7.94 1.15
C THR A 73 -3.22 7.67 2.64
N LEU A 74 -3.03 8.71 3.47
CA LEU A 74 -2.97 8.56 4.92
C LEU A 74 -4.29 8.07 5.52
N THR A 75 -5.43 8.54 4.99
CA THR A 75 -6.75 8.06 5.41
C THR A 75 -6.91 6.58 5.11
N ILE A 76 -6.54 6.14 3.90
CA ILE A 76 -6.60 4.73 3.50
C ILE A 76 -5.66 3.89 4.37
N ALA A 77 -4.45 4.38 4.65
CA ALA A 77 -3.51 3.69 5.54
C ALA A 77 -4.13 3.51 6.94
N ILE A 78 -4.70 4.54 7.55
CA ILE A 78 -5.36 4.42 8.86
C ILE A 78 -6.50 3.40 8.83
N LEU A 79 -7.32 3.38 7.77
CA LEU A 79 -8.44 2.44 7.63
C LEU A 79 -8.01 0.99 7.39
N THR A 80 -6.79 0.77 6.89
CA THR A 80 -6.30 -0.55 6.48
C THR A 80 -5.23 -1.13 7.39
N ILE A 81 -4.62 -0.33 8.27
CA ILE A 81 -3.53 -0.77 9.16
C ILE A 81 -3.95 -1.93 10.08
N GLY A 82 -5.22 -1.98 10.51
CA GLY A 82 -5.76 -3.06 11.34
C GLY A 82 -5.97 -4.39 10.59
N ASN A 83 -5.91 -4.38 9.26
CA ASN A 83 -6.03 -5.59 8.43
C ASN A 83 -4.67 -6.22 8.08
N ILE A 84 -3.56 -5.67 8.59
CA ILE A 84 -2.22 -6.23 8.39
C ILE A 84 -2.00 -7.33 9.43
N ASP A 85 -1.83 -8.57 8.97
CA ASP A 85 -1.48 -9.69 9.84
C ASP A 85 0.05 -9.72 10.03
N LYS A 86 0.50 -9.03 11.08
CA LYS A 86 1.93 -8.90 11.42
C LYS A 86 2.56 -10.21 11.89
N GLU A 87 1.75 -11.16 12.37
CA GLU A 87 2.25 -12.38 13.03
C GLU A 87 2.52 -13.51 12.04
N LYS A 88 1.74 -13.63 10.96
CA LYS A 88 1.81 -14.82 10.10
C LYS A 88 2.39 -14.63 8.71
N GLU A 89 2.19 -13.50 8.02
CA GLU A 89 2.46 -13.49 6.56
C GLU A 89 2.97 -12.17 5.97
N ASP A 90 2.65 -11.02 6.57
CA ASP A 90 2.73 -9.76 5.84
C ASP A 90 4.04 -9.01 6.08
N ASN A 91 4.74 -8.67 5.00
CA ASN A 91 5.86 -7.71 5.06
C ASN A 91 5.32 -6.28 5.31
N PRO A 92 5.61 -5.66 6.48
CA PRO A 92 5.09 -4.34 6.82
C PRO A 92 5.82 -3.20 6.11
N TRP A 93 7.00 -3.45 5.53
CA TRP A 93 7.87 -2.41 4.98
C TRP A 93 7.20 -1.63 3.85
N THR A 94 6.45 -2.30 2.98
CA THR A 94 5.74 -1.64 1.87
C THR A 94 4.72 -0.64 2.40
N PHE A 95 3.97 -1.02 3.42
CA PHE A 95 2.99 -0.15 4.07
C PHE A 95 3.65 1.06 4.75
N ILE A 96 4.72 0.81 5.52
CA ILE A 96 5.48 1.86 6.21
C ILE A 96 6.08 2.85 5.22
N LEU A 97 6.72 2.35 4.15
CA LEU A 97 7.31 3.20 3.11
C LEU A 97 6.25 4.05 2.41
N GLY A 98 5.07 3.50 2.12
CA GLY A 98 3.96 4.27 1.55
C GLY A 98 3.49 5.41 2.47
N ILE A 99 3.40 5.16 3.77
CA ILE A 99 3.07 6.20 4.77
C ILE A 99 4.14 7.29 4.78
N ILE A 100 5.42 6.91 4.84
CA ILE A 100 6.55 7.86 4.87
C ILE A 100 6.52 8.75 3.63
N LEU A 101 6.40 8.15 2.44
CA LEU A 101 6.32 8.91 1.17
C LEU A 101 5.13 9.88 1.18
N SER A 102 3.98 9.45 1.71
CA SER A 102 2.81 10.31 1.85
C SER A 102 3.05 11.49 2.79
N PHE A 103 3.72 11.28 3.92
CA PHE A 103 4.10 12.36 4.82
C PHE A 103 5.11 13.32 4.20
N ILE A 104 6.07 12.82 3.40
CA ILE A 104 7.02 13.69 2.68
C ILE A 104 6.26 14.58 1.70
N GLY A 105 5.35 14.03 0.90
CA GLY A 105 4.52 14.80 -0.02
C GLY A 105 3.67 15.88 0.68
N LEU A 106 3.09 15.54 1.84
CA LEU A 106 2.35 16.50 2.67
C LEU A 106 3.25 17.59 3.26
N TYR A 107 4.43 17.21 3.77
CA TYR A 107 5.40 18.15 4.31
C TYR A 107 5.88 19.14 3.25
N MET A 108 6.19 18.65 2.05
CA MET A 108 6.59 19.50 0.92
C MET A 108 5.51 20.52 0.56
N TYR A 109 4.23 20.11 0.52
CA TYR A 109 3.11 21.03 0.35
C TYR A 109 3.10 22.14 1.41
N ILE A 110 3.26 21.80 2.69
CA ILE A 110 3.27 22.76 3.80
C ILE A 110 4.48 23.70 3.72
N ALA A 111 5.65 23.16 3.36
CA ALA A 111 6.90 23.91 3.24
C ALA A 111 6.98 24.78 1.97
N GLY A 112 6.00 24.69 1.07
CA GLY A 112 6.05 25.34 -0.24
C GLY A 112 7.13 24.78 -1.18
N ALA A 113 7.68 23.60 -0.86
CA ALA A 113 8.62 22.89 -1.71
C ALA A 113 7.85 22.11 -2.78
N GLY A 114 8.33 22.07 -4.02
CA GLY A 114 7.65 21.40 -5.12
C GLY A 114 8.58 20.52 -5.94
N HIS A 115 8.03 19.47 -6.54
CA HIS A 115 8.70 18.79 -7.64
C HIS A 115 8.38 19.52 -8.95
N ASN A 116 9.41 19.84 -9.74
CA ASN A 116 9.24 20.29 -11.11
C ASN A 116 8.98 19.09 -12.02
N LEU A 117 7.77 18.53 -11.94
CA LEU A 117 7.31 17.48 -12.84
C LEU A 117 6.64 18.16 -14.04
N THR A 118 7.37 18.27 -15.15
CA THR A 118 6.77 18.56 -16.45
C THR A 118 6.07 17.30 -16.93
N LEU A 119 4.73 17.34 -17.01
CA LEU A 119 3.90 16.32 -17.65
C LEU A 119 3.74 16.64 -19.14
#